data_AF-A0A9K3IS12-F1
#
_entry.id   AF-A0A9K3IS12-F1
#
_cell.length_a   1.000
_cell.length_b   1.000
_cell.length_c   1.000
_cell.angle_alpha   90.00
_cell.angle_beta   90.00
_cell.angle_gamma   90.00
#
_symmetry.space_group_name_H-M   'P 1'
#
loop_
_entity.id
_entity.type
_entity.pdbx_description
1 polymer ?
#
loop_
_entity_poly.entity_id
_entity_poly.type
_entity_poly.pdbx_seq_one_letter_code
_entity_poly.pdbx_strand_id
1 'polypeptide(L)'
;MMNSRLNCSVITLHFRRFHNLSSIQNQQCHHLFSTHLHPNIRKPSVIVTPTIETQIQAALFCAKKHRYEMRIRDGGHDFEGLSYTADVPFVMLDLVNMRAIDVNVANRTAWVQGGALLGELYYTISQKTDTLYFPAGIWAGVGVSGFLSGGGC
;
A
#
# COMPACT_ATOMS: atom_id res chain seq x y z
N MET A 1 -30.37 13.04 29.46
CA MET A 1 -30.64 11.72 28.87
C MET A 1 -29.55 11.43 27.84
N MET A 2 -28.55 10.62 28.18
CA MET A 2 -27.59 10.07 27.20
C MET A 2 -27.07 8.76 27.79
N ASN A 3 -27.89 7.73 27.66
CA ASN A 3 -27.54 6.36 28.02
C ASN A 3 -28.15 5.42 26.98
N SER A 4 -27.71 5.56 25.74
CA SER A 4 -27.79 4.49 24.76
C SER A 4 -26.36 3.94 24.64
N ARG A 5 -26.15 2.70 25.07
CA ARG A 5 -24.89 2.01 24.77
C ARG A 5 -24.77 1.94 23.25
N LEU A 6 -23.86 2.72 22.66
CA LEU A 6 -23.48 2.56 21.26
C LEU A 6 -22.87 1.17 21.13
N ASN A 7 -23.55 0.29 20.40
CA ASN A 7 -23.09 -1.07 20.20
C ASN A 7 -22.03 -1.08 19.10
N CYS A 8 -20.78 -0.83 19.48
CA CYS A 8 -19.68 -0.77 18.54
C CYS A 8 -19.25 -2.17 18.07
N SER A 9 -19.00 -2.32 16.77
CA SER A 9 -18.62 -3.58 16.14
C SER A 9 -17.38 -3.41 15.25
N VAL A 10 -16.60 -4.47 15.13
CA VAL A 10 -15.42 -4.48 14.25
C VAL A 10 -15.85 -4.59 12.78
N ILE A 11 -15.21 -3.82 11.92
CA ILE A 11 -15.30 -3.93 10.46
C ILE A 11 -14.20 -4.86 9.92
N THR A 12 -14.51 -5.72 8.97
CA THR A 12 -13.52 -6.59 8.32
C THR A 12 -12.91 -5.91 7.10
N LEU A 13 -11.58 -5.93 6.98
CA LEU A 13 -10.90 -5.40 5.79
C LEU A 13 -10.68 -6.46 4.72
N HIS A 14 -10.81 -6.04 3.47
CA HIS A 14 -10.48 -6.81 2.29
C HIS A 14 -9.47 -6.07 1.42
N PHE A 15 -8.57 -6.84 0.81
CA PHE A 15 -7.60 -6.39 -0.18
C PHE A 15 -7.91 -7.04 -1.52
N ARG A 16 -7.90 -6.25 -2.61
CA ARG A 16 -8.14 -6.79 -3.95
C ARG A 16 -7.09 -7.83 -4.28
N ARG A 17 -7.54 -9.05 -4.58
CA ARG A 17 -6.71 -10.11 -5.13
C ARG A 17 -6.60 -9.90 -6.63
N PHE A 18 -5.37 -9.85 -7.14
CA PHE A 18 -5.14 -9.72 -8.58
C PHE A 18 -5.48 -11.04 -9.30
N HIS A 19 -6.26 -10.95 -10.37
CA HIS A 19 -6.48 -12.04 -11.33
C HIS A 19 -5.77 -11.71 -12.66
N ASN A 20 -5.06 -12.69 -13.21
CA ASN A 20 -4.21 -12.65 -14.43
C ASN A 20 -2.87 -11.90 -14.34
N LEU A 21 -1.78 -12.67 -14.50
CA LEU A 21 -0.38 -12.21 -14.60
C LEU A 21 0.16 -12.20 -16.04
N SER A 22 -0.64 -12.59 -17.04
CA SER A 22 -0.13 -13.08 -18.33
C SER A 22 -0.15 -12.09 -19.50
N SER A 23 -0.85 -10.95 -19.43
CA SER A 23 -1.14 -10.15 -20.64
C SER A 23 -0.33 -8.86 -20.83
N ILE A 24 0.42 -8.39 -19.83
CA ILE A 24 1.09 -7.07 -19.89
C ILE A 24 2.57 -7.25 -20.21
N GLN A 25 2.84 -7.62 -21.47
CA GLN A 25 4.15 -8.07 -21.91
C GLN A 25 4.98 -6.95 -22.56
N ASN A 26 6.22 -6.85 -22.06
CA ASN A 26 7.44 -6.29 -22.67
C ASN A 26 7.53 -4.79 -23.01
N GLN A 27 6.50 -4.11 -23.49
CA GLN A 27 6.66 -2.74 -24.03
C GLN A 27 6.79 -1.65 -22.94
N GLN A 28 6.31 -1.89 -21.72
CA GLN A 28 6.30 -0.88 -20.64
C GLN A 28 7.65 -0.69 -19.93
N CYS A 29 8.60 -1.61 -20.07
CA CYS A 29 9.86 -1.50 -19.31
C CYS A 29 10.74 -0.33 -19.80
N HIS A 30 10.69 0.03 -21.08
CA HIS A 30 11.52 1.10 -21.62
C HIS A 30 11.17 2.50 -21.09
N HIS A 31 9.90 2.74 -20.72
CA HIS A 31 9.46 4.05 -20.22
C HIS A 31 9.69 4.22 -18.71
N LEU A 32 9.72 3.12 -17.96
CA LEU A 32 9.84 3.13 -16.50
C LEU A 32 11.29 3.18 -16.00
N PHE A 33 12.27 2.66 -16.76
CA PHE A 33 13.65 2.44 -16.29
C PHE A 33 14.73 3.28 -16.98
N SER A 34 14.54 4.61 -17.11
CA SER A 34 15.62 5.53 -17.52
C SER A 34 16.33 6.10 -16.30
N THR A 35 17.55 5.65 -15.99
CA THR A 35 18.25 6.05 -14.75
C THR A 35 19.70 6.48 -14.97
N HIS A 36 20.02 7.68 -14.48
CA HIS A 36 21.38 8.12 -14.16
C HIS A 36 21.80 7.54 -12.81
N LEU A 37 22.95 6.86 -12.76
CA LEU A 37 23.53 6.32 -11.53
C LEU A 37 24.50 7.35 -10.92
N HIS A 38 24.30 7.69 -9.64
CA HIS A 38 25.32 8.35 -8.81
C HIS A 38 25.84 7.34 -7.77
N PRO A 39 27.17 7.15 -7.61
CA PRO A 39 27.71 5.96 -6.95
C PRO A 39 27.62 5.92 -5.41
N ASN A 40 27.20 6.99 -4.73
CA ASN A 40 27.43 7.12 -3.28
C ASN A 40 26.16 7.27 -2.42
N ILE A 41 24.98 6.89 -2.92
CA ILE A 41 23.77 6.94 -2.10
C ILE A 41 22.93 5.67 -2.31
N ARG A 42 22.49 5.05 -1.21
CA ARG A 42 21.47 3.97 -1.14
C ARG A 42 20.10 4.48 -1.62
N LYS A 43 20.04 4.98 -2.86
CA LYS A 43 18.85 5.53 -3.50
C LYS A 43 18.29 4.50 -4.48
N PRO A 44 16.96 4.47 -4.66
CA PRO A 44 16.37 3.65 -5.69
C PRO A 44 16.91 4.07 -7.05
N SER A 45 17.15 3.09 -7.93
CA SER A 45 17.41 3.37 -9.34
C SER A 45 16.17 4.01 -9.96
N VAL A 46 14.99 3.45 -9.67
CA VAL A 46 13.69 3.94 -10.13
C VAL A 46 12.68 3.97 -9.00
N ILE A 47 11.83 4.99 -9.01
CA ILE A 47 10.63 5.05 -8.19
C ILE A 47 9.41 4.91 -9.10
N VAL A 48 8.56 3.93 -8.82
CA VAL A 48 7.29 3.71 -9.52
C VAL A 48 6.14 4.01 -8.57
N THR A 49 5.25 4.93 -8.95
CA THR A 49 4.09 5.36 -8.16
C THR A 49 2.77 5.00 -8.86
N PRO A 50 2.36 3.72 -8.83
CA PRO A 50 1.22 3.24 -9.60
C PRO A 50 -0.10 3.90 -9.17
N THR A 51 -0.98 4.16 -10.12
CA THR A 51 -2.36 4.62 -9.88
C THR A 51 -3.38 3.50 -10.13
N ILE A 52 -2.97 2.44 -10.85
CA ILE A 52 -3.79 1.29 -11.18
C ILE A 52 -2.99 0.00 -11.01
N GLU A 53 -3.72 -1.08 -10.74
CA GLU A 53 -3.19 -2.41 -10.41
C GLU A 53 -2.26 -2.98 -11.50
N THR A 54 -2.56 -2.73 -12.76
CA THR A 54 -1.76 -3.20 -13.91
C THR A 54 -0.35 -2.60 -13.94
N GLN A 55 -0.16 -1.41 -13.37
CA GLN A 55 1.17 -0.78 -13.28
C GLN A 55 2.05 -1.48 -12.23
N ILE A 56 1.46 -2.02 -11.15
CA ILE A 56 2.20 -2.88 -10.19
C ILE A 56 2.72 -4.12 -10.92
N GLN A 57 1.86 -4.77 -11.70
CA GLN A 57 2.24 -5.97 -12.45
C GLN A 57 3.39 -5.69 -13.43
N ALA A 58 3.30 -4.59 -14.17
CA ALA A 58 4.36 -4.15 -15.08
C ALA A 58 5.68 -3.86 -14.34
N ALA A 59 5.62 -3.16 -13.20
CA ALA A 59 6.80 -2.85 -12.39
C ALA A 59 7.49 -4.12 -11.87
N LEU A 60 6.73 -5.07 -11.33
CA LEU A 60 7.24 -6.37 -10.86
C LEU A 60 7.87 -7.17 -12.00
N PHE A 61 7.21 -7.24 -13.15
CA PHE A 61 7.72 -7.92 -14.33
C PHE A 61 9.05 -7.32 -14.78
N CYS A 62 9.13 -6.01 -14.91
CA CYS A 62 10.34 -5.33 -15.39
C CYS A 62 11.49 -5.41 -14.39
N ALA A 63 11.23 -5.23 -13.09
CA ALA A 63 12.25 -5.39 -12.05
C ALA A 63 12.87 -6.80 -12.11
N LYS A 64 12.03 -7.83 -12.22
CA LYS A 64 12.48 -9.22 -12.40
C LYS A 64 13.28 -9.41 -13.70
N LYS A 65 12.77 -8.90 -14.82
CA LYS A 65 13.43 -8.99 -16.14
C LYS A 65 14.82 -8.37 -16.14
N HIS A 66 14.98 -7.23 -15.47
CA HIS A 66 16.23 -6.47 -15.41
C HIS A 66 17.08 -6.77 -14.16
N ARG A 67 16.68 -7.76 -13.34
CA ARG A 67 17.39 -8.21 -12.13
C ARG A 67 17.61 -7.12 -11.07
N TYR A 68 16.65 -6.20 -10.94
CA TYR A 68 16.61 -5.29 -9.81
C TYR A 68 15.90 -5.93 -8.62
N GLU A 69 16.38 -5.67 -7.40
CA GLU A 69 15.57 -5.90 -6.21
C GLU A 69 14.37 -4.95 -6.19
N MET A 70 13.29 -5.37 -5.53
CA MET A 70 12.11 -4.54 -5.33
C MET A 70 11.97 -4.21 -3.85
N ARG A 71 11.83 -2.93 -3.53
CA ARG A 71 11.38 -2.47 -2.20
C ARG A 71 9.99 -1.85 -2.36
N ILE A 72 9.03 -2.31 -1.56
CA ILE A 72 7.65 -1.83 -1.62
C ILE A 72 7.45 -0.87 -0.46
N ARG A 73 7.00 0.34 -0.76
CA ARG A 73 6.73 1.39 0.22
C ARG A 73 5.26 1.74 0.24
N ASP A 74 4.73 1.78 1.46
CA ASP A 74 3.41 2.31 1.80
C ASP A 74 3.59 3.63 2.58
N GLY A 75 3.22 3.69 3.86
CA GLY A 75 3.43 4.88 4.72
C GLY A 75 4.88 5.13 5.16
N GLY A 76 5.84 4.26 4.81
CA GLY A 76 7.27 4.47 5.09
C GLY A 76 7.69 4.30 6.56
N HIS A 77 6.88 3.65 7.39
CA HIS A 77 7.12 3.42 8.82
C HIS A 77 8.02 2.21 9.13
N ASP A 78 8.83 1.77 8.16
CA ASP A 78 9.82 0.73 8.38
C ASP A 78 10.97 1.29 9.23
N PHE A 79 11.13 0.81 10.46
CA PHE A 79 12.12 1.35 11.41
C PHE A 79 13.57 1.26 10.92
N GLU A 80 13.88 0.25 10.10
CA GLU A 80 15.21 0.03 9.53
C GLU A 80 15.33 0.62 8.11
N GLY A 81 14.27 1.27 7.61
CA GLY A 81 14.20 1.85 6.27
C GLY A 81 14.29 0.83 5.13
N LEU A 82 13.97 -0.44 5.37
CA LEU A 82 14.09 -1.51 4.37
C LEU A 82 13.11 -1.34 3.20
N SER A 83 12.02 -0.60 3.42
CA SER A 83 11.05 -0.26 2.36
C SER A 83 11.58 0.75 1.33
N TYR A 84 12.70 1.44 1.59
CA TYR A 84 13.25 2.47 0.69
C TYR A 84 14.78 2.52 0.62
N THR A 85 15.48 1.52 1.18
CA THR A 85 16.93 1.38 1.08
C THR A 85 17.32 -0.06 0.75
N ALA A 86 18.43 -0.24 0.05
CA ALA A 86 19.05 -1.54 -0.21
C ALA A 86 20.55 -1.35 -0.48
N ASP A 87 21.33 -2.41 -0.29
CA ASP A 87 22.77 -2.43 -0.59
C ASP A 87 23.06 -2.79 -2.07
N VAL A 88 22.03 -3.16 -2.82
CA VAL A 88 22.10 -3.49 -4.25
C VAL A 88 21.19 -2.56 -5.06
N PRO A 89 21.38 -2.44 -6.39
CA PRO A 89 20.48 -1.69 -7.24
C PRO A 89 19.04 -2.20 -7.09
N PHE A 90 18.12 -1.28 -6.81
CA PHE A 90 16.74 -1.63 -6.55
C PHE A 90 15.75 -0.62 -7.14
N VAL A 91 14.51 -1.09 -7.29
CA VAL A 91 13.35 -0.31 -7.69
C VAL A 91 12.47 -0.14 -6.47
N MET A 92 12.03 1.08 -6.21
CA MET A 92 11.04 1.37 -5.18
C MET A 92 9.66 1.40 -5.83
N LEU A 93 8.77 0.51 -5.41
CA LEU A 93 7.34 0.56 -5.73
C LEU A 93 6.61 1.28 -4.59
N ASP A 94 6.24 2.53 -4.83
CA ASP A 94 5.62 3.40 -3.83
C ASP A 94 4.11 3.50 -4.07
N LEU A 95 3.33 2.92 -3.16
CA LEU A 95 1.88 2.80 -3.28
C LEU A 95 1.13 4.12 -2.96
N VAL A 96 1.82 5.24 -2.76
CA VAL A 96 1.26 6.56 -2.38
C VAL A 96 0.00 6.98 -3.16
N ASN A 97 -0.15 6.56 -4.42
CA ASN A 97 -1.30 6.92 -5.27
C ASN A 97 -2.47 5.90 -5.23
N MET A 98 -2.33 4.77 -4.53
CA MET A 98 -3.34 3.73 -4.40
C MET A 98 -3.95 3.74 -3.00
N ARG A 99 -4.81 4.73 -2.74
CA ARG A 99 -5.38 5.04 -1.40
C ARG A 99 -6.90 4.90 -1.29
N ALA A 100 -7.56 4.32 -2.29
CA ALA A 100 -9.01 4.20 -2.24
C ALA A 100 -9.47 3.30 -1.08
N ILE A 101 -10.48 3.78 -0.35
CA ILE A 101 -11.15 3.06 0.75
C ILE A 101 -12.65 3.05 0.45
N ASP A 102 -13.25 1.87 0.35
CA ASP A 102 -14.68 1.68 0.13
C ASP A 102 -15.29 0.92 1.31
N VAL A 103 -16.24 1.53 2.00
CA VAL A 103 -16.83 1.03 3.25
C VAL A 103 -18.27 0.61 3.01
N ASN A 104 -18.55 -0.67 3.27
CA ASN A 104 -19.89 -1.24 3.25
C ASN A 104 -20.38 -1.46 4.70
N VAL A 105 -21.17 -0.51 5.19
CA VAL A 105 -21.72 -0.53 6.56
C VAL A 105 -22.66 -1.72 6.78
N ALA A 106 -23.48 -2.08 5.78
CA ALA A 106 -24.45 -3.17 5.89
C ALA A 106 -23.75 -4.52 6.07
N ASN A 107 -22.68 -4.76 5.31
CA ASN A 107 -21.90 -6.00 5.39
C ASN A 107 -20.78 -5.95 6.43
N ARG A 108 -20.55 -4.80 7.07
CA ARG A 108 -19.44 -4.55 8.00
C ARG A 108 -18.10 -4.91 7.38
N THR A 109 -17.89 -4.52 6.13
CA THR A 109 -16.64 -4.72 5.41
C THR A 109 -16.11 -3.43 4.81
N ALA A 110 -14.79 -3.34 4.62
CA ALA A 110 -14.18 -2.28 3.83
C ALA A 110 -13.11 -2.83 2.89
N TRP A 111 -13.07 -2.33 1.66
CA TRP A 111 -11.99 -2.56 0.73
C TRP A 111 -10.98 -1.42 0.83
N VAL A 112 -9.72 -1.76 1.05
CA VAL A 112 -8.65 -0.78 1.28
C VAL A 112 -7.51 -1.05 0.30
N GLN A 113 -7.10 -0.03 -0.45
CA GLN A 113 -5.92 -0.12 -1.30
C GLN A 113 -4.63 -0.03 -0.47
N GLY A 114 -3.56 -0.65 -0.98
CA GLY A 114 -2.34 -0.88 -0.20
C GLY A 114 -1.53 0.36 0.17
N GLY A 115 -1.80 1.54 -0.40
CA GLY A 115 -1.11 2.78 -0.04
C GLY A 115 -1.86 3.66 0.96
N ALA A 116 -3.05 3.22 1.40
CA ALA A 116 -3.85 3.95 2.37
C ALA A 116 -3.19 3.94 3.75
N LEU A 117 -3.38 5.01 4.50
CA LEU A 117 -2.86 5.18 5.85
C LEU A 117 -3.94 4.83 6.90
N LEU A 118 -3.52 4.42 8.10
CA LEU A 118 -4.44 4.11 9.20
C LEU A 118 -5.37 5.27 9.52
N GLY A 119 -4.87 6.52 9.49
CA GLY A 119 -5.70 7.70 9.71
C GLY A 119 -6.79 7.89 8.65
N GLU A 120 -6.46 7.64 7.38
CA GLU A 120 -7.43 7.71 6.27
C GLU A 120 -8.50 6.62 6.43
N LEU A 121 -8.10 5.41 6.85
CA LEU A 121 -9.01 4.32 7.15
C LEU A 121 -9.97 4.67 8.27
N TYR A 122 -9.47 5.12 9.42
CA TYR A 122 -10.29 5.50 10.56
C TYR A 122 -11.27 6.62 10.21
N TYR A 123 -10.78 7.67 9.55
CA TYR A 123 -11.60 8.79 9.13
C TYR A 123 -12.69 8.36 8.14
N THR A 124 -12.36 7.50 7.17
CA THR A 124 -13.34 7.04 6.18
C THR A 124 -14.44 6.19 6.83
N ILE A 125 -14.09 5.33 7.80
CA ILE A 125 -15.08 4.56 8.57
C ILE A 125 -15.98 5.50 9.38
N SER A 126 -15.41 6.47 10.11
CA SER A 126 -16.19 7.38 10.96
C SER A 126 -17.14 8.26 10.14
N GLN A 127 -16.76 8.63 8.91
CA GLN A 127 -17.65 9.37 8.00
C GLN A 127 -18.86 8.56 7.52
N LYS A 128 -18.87 7.24 7.72
CA LYS A 128 -19.96 6.34 7.28
C LYS A 128 -20.80 5.81 8.44
N THR A 129 -20.24 5.75 9.64
CA THR A 129 -20.90 5.18 10.81
C THR A 129 -20.16 5.51 12.11
N ASP A 130 -20.91 5.73 13.17
CA ASP A 130 -20.39 5.94 14.54
C ASP A 130 -20.26 4.62 15.34
N THR A 131 -20.62 3.48 14.73
CA THR A 131 -20.69 2.18 15.43
C THR A 131 -19.75 1.13 14.85
N LEU A 132 -19.03 1.40 13.76
CA LEU A 132 -18.00 0.49 13.26
C LEU A 132 -16.61 1.07 13.47
N TYR A 133 -15.65 0.18 13.72
CA TYR A 133 -14.23 0.54 13.85
C TYR A 133 -13.34 -0.59 13.35
N PHE A 134 -12.07 -0.27 13.07
CA PHE A 134 -11.04 -1.26 12.76
C PHE A 134 -9.95 -1.24 13.84
N PRO A 135 -9.64 -2.37 14.51
CA PRO A 135 -8.60 -2.42 15.54
C PRO A 135 -7.21 -2.43 14.88
N ALA A 136 -6.48 -1.32 14.98
CA ALA A 136 -5.12 -1.17 14.50
C ALA A 136 -4.37 -0.11 15.32
N GLY A 137 -3.15 0.24 14.91
CA GLY A 137 -2.26 1.13 15.65
C GLY A 137 -2.76 2.57 15.76
N ILE A 138 -2.21 3.30 16.73
CA ILE A 138 -2.60 4.70 17.04
C ILE A 138 -2.00 5.75 16.08
N TRP A 139 -0.97 5.38 15.32
CA TRP A 139 -0.22 6.31 14.49
C TRP A 139 -0.89 6.47 13.12
N ALA A 140 -1.53 7.61 12.90
CA ALA A 140 -2.31 7.88 11.69
C ALA A 140 -1.50 7.82 10.37
N GLY A 141 -0.19 8.09 10.43
CA GLY A 141 0.73 8.06 9.28
C GLY A 141 1.23 6.67 8.88
N VAL A 142 0.93 5.63 9.67
CA VAL A 142 1.33 4.26 9.36
C VAL A 142 0.51 3.75 8.17
N GLY A 143 1.19 3.15 7.21
CA GLY A 143 0.56 2.51 6.06
C GLY A 143 -0.14 1.21 6.42
N VAL A 144 -1.35 1.01 5.88
CA VAL A 144 -2.20 -0.16 6.15
C VAL A 144 -1.53 -1.45 5.71
N SER A 145 -0.91 -1.49 4.54
CA SER A 145 -0.36 -2.74 3.98
C SER A 145 0.85 -3.24 4.77
N GLY A 146 1.78 -2.33 5.09
CA GLY A 146 2.94 -2.65 5.93
C GLY A 146 2.50 -3.13 7.31
N PHE A 147 1.60 -2.38 7.96
CA PHE A 147 1.08 -2.69 9.29
C PHE A 147 0.45 -4.08 9.37
N LEU A 148 -0.49 -4.39 8.46
CA LEU A 148 -1.21 -5.67 8.48
C LEU A 148 -0.32 -6.85 8.08
N SER A 149 0.62 -6.65 7.15
CA SER A 149 1.56 -7.71 6.77
C SER A 149 2.48 -8.11 7.93
N GLY A 150 2.77 -7.19 8.85
CA GLY A 150 3.49 -7.44 10.10
C GLY A 150 2.62 -7.98 11.25
N GLY A 151 1.33 -8.21 11.03
CA GLY A 151 0.35 -8.67 12.02
C GLY A 151 -0.53 -7.54 12.58
N GLY A 152 0.07 -6.41 12.92
CA GLY A 152 -0.61 -5.29 13.57
C GLY A 152 -0.89 -5.55 15.07
N CYS A 153 -0.93 -4.47 15.86
CA CYS A 153 -1.39 -4.49 17.24
C CYS A 153 -2.12 -3.19 17.61
#